data_AF-Q3I4W8-F1
#
_entry.id   AF-Q3I4W8-F1
#
_cell.length_a   1.000
_cell.length_b   1.000
_cell.length_c   1.000
_cell.angle_alpha   90.00
_cell.angle_beta   90.00
_cell.angle_gamma   90.00
#
_symmetry.space_group_name_H-M   'P 1'
#
loop_
_entity.id
_entity.type
_entity.pdbx_description
1 polymer ?
#
loop_
_entity_poly.entity_id
_entity_poly.type
_entity_poly.pdbx_seq_one_letter_code
_entity_poly.pdbx_strand_id
1 'polypeptide(L)'
;MIITESMKRVQGHFNGRCVKVMLYSSKCGQCFTQISSLQKHGRVHDKRKPYICKYDSCGMAFTQASNLIRHERIHTGIKPYKCDRCDKSFASSSNLKQHKEIHQSEVGSI
;
A
#
# COMPACT_ATOMS: atom_id res chain seq x y z
N MET A 1 9.54 -15.03 19.51
CA MET A 1 8.23 -15.66 19.24
C MET A 1 7.89 -15.47 17.77
N ILE A 2 8.22 -16.49 16.99
CA ILE A 2 7.88 -16.62 15.57
C ILE A 2 6.36 -16.81 15.53
N ILE A 3 5.64 -16.04 14.72
CA ILE A 3 4.18 -16.10 14.61
C ILE A 3 3.83 -17.38 13.83
N THR A 4 3.94 -18.52 14.50
CA THR A 4 3.62 -19.86 14.01
C THR A 4 2.67 -20.54 14.98
N GLU A 5 1.54 -19.90 15.29
CA GLU A 5 0.44 -20.60 15.94
C GLU A 5 -0.87 -20.34 15.18
N SER A 6 -1.41 -21.45 14.66
CA SER A 6 -2.75 -21.63 14.10
C SER A 6 -3.01 -21.21 12.64
N MET A 7 -2.29 -21.80 11.68
CA MET A 7 -2.76 -21.91 10.29
C MET A 7 -3.85 -22.99 10.17
N LYS A 8 -5.08 -22.72 10.66
CA LYS A 8 -6.21 -23.65 10.47
C LYS A 8 -6.80 -23.47 9.06
N ARG A 9 -6.63 -24.51 8.23
CA ARG A 9 -7.23 -24.65 6.89
C ARG A 9 -8.76 -24.74 7.03
N VAL A 10 -9.49 -23.81 6.44
CA VAL A 10 -10.94 -23.96 6.24
C VAL A 10 -11.25 -23.71 4.77
N GLN A 11 -11.98 -24.64 4.17
CA GLN A 11 -12.53 -24.52 2.83
C GLN A 11 -13.68 -23.50 2.89
N GLY A 12 -13.39 -22.26 2.51
CA GLY A 12 -14.35 -21.16 2.56
C GLY A 12 -14.83 -20.77 1.16
N HIS A 13 -16.14 -20.64 0.98
CA HIS A 13 -16.76 -20.05 -0.20
C HIS A 13 -16.96 -18.54 0.02
N PHE A 14 -16.57 -17.71 -0.95
CA PHE A 14 -16.87 -16.27 -0.97
C PHE A 14 -17.51 -15.92 -2.32
N ASN A 15 -18.70 -15.30 -2.28
CA ASN A 15 -19.53 -15.02 -3.47
C ASN A 15 -19.76 -16.23 -4.38
N GLY A 16 -20.09 -17.39 -3.81
CA GLY A 16 -20.46 -18.59 -4.56
C GLY A 16 -19.32 -19.27 -5.34
N ARG A 17 -18.08 -18.74 -5.27
CA ARG A 17 -16.90 -19.38 -5.86
C ARG A 17 -16.13 -20.16 -4.81
N CYS A 18 -15.68 -21.37 -5.18
CA CYS A 18 -14.79 -22.18 -4.38
C CYS A 18 -13.41 -21.50 -4.39
N VAL A 19 -13.04 -20.80 -3.32
CA VAL A 19 -11.81 -20.00 -3.26
C VAL A 19 -10.73 -20.74 -2.50
N LYS A 20 -9.53 -20.72 -3.08
CA LYS A 20 -8.24 -21.12 -2.52
C LYS A 20 -8.16 -20.77 -1.03
N VAL A 21 -7.83 -21.77 -0.19
CA VAL A 21 -7.64 -21.70 1.27
C VAL A 21 -7.28 -20.28 1.74
N MET A 22 -8.15 -19.67 2.56
CA MET A 22 -7.94 -18.32 3.09
C MET A 22 -7.25 -18.37 4.45
N LEU A 23 -6.39 -17.38 4.70
CA LEU A 23 -5.75 -17.13 6.00
C LEU A 23 -6.49 -16.00 6.68
N TYR A 24 -6.62 -16.01 8.01
CA TYR A 24 -7.28 -14.92 8.72
C TYR A 24 -6.43 -14.35 9.85
N SER A 25 -6.64 -13.08 10.17
CA SER A 25 -6.03 -12.42 11.34
C SER A 25 -6.86 -12.72 12.58
N SER A 26 -6.27 -13.36 13.58
CA SER A 26 -6.96 -13.63 14.85
C SER A 26 -7.32 -12.36 15.64
N LYS A 27 -6.66 -11.24 15.36
CA LYS A 27 -6.90 -9.96 16.04
C LYS A 27 -8.13 -9.19 15.52
N CYS A 28 -8.50 -9.39 14.25
CA CYS A 28 -9.57 -8.59 13.61
C CYS A 28 -10.45 -9.35 12.60
N GLY A 29 -10.25 -10.66 12.44
CA GLY A 29 -11.05 -11.51 11.56
C GLY A 29 -10.85 -11.27 10.05
N GLN A 30 -9.99 -10.34 9.63
CA GLN A 30 -9.75 -10.09 8.20
C GLN A 30 -9.10 -11.30 7.52
N CYS A 31 -9.61 -11.63 6.33
CA CYS A 31 -9.14 -12.74 5.50
C CYS A 31 -8.17 -12.29 4.41
N PHE A 32 -7.19 -13.13 4.12
CA PHE A 32 -6.12 -12.90 3.16
C PHE A 32 -5.89 -14.16 2.32
N THR A 33 -5.58 -13.97 1.05
CA THR A 33 -5.26 -15.05 0.12
C THR A 33 -3.76 -15.40 0.11
N GLN A 34 -2.92 -14.59 0.78
CA GLN A 34 -1.46 -14.75 0.80
C GLN A 34 -0.91 -14.53 2.22
N ILE A 35 0.05 -15.37 2.64
CA ILE A 35 0.73 -15.25 3.95
C ILE A 35 1.45 -13.90 4.06
N SER A 36 2.12 -13.46 2.99
CA SER A 36 2.84 -12.18 2.96
C SER A 36 1.90 -10.99 3.22
N SER A 37 0.67 -11.04 2.73
CA SER A 37 -0.36 -10.02 2.99
C SER A 37 -0.82 -10.04 4.45
N LEU A 38 -1.06 -11.22 5.02
CA LEU A 38 -1.39 -11.36 6.45
C LEU A 38 -0.25 -10.85 7.35
N GLN A 39 1.01 -11.19 7.03
CA GLN A 39 2.18 -10.71 7.76
C GLN A 39 2.34 -9.19 7.69
N LYS A 40 2.15 -8.60 6.50
CA LYS A 40 2.15 -7.13 6.34
C LYS A 40 1.01 -6.50 7.14
N HIS A 41 -0.18 -7.09 7.11
CA HIS A 41 -1.33 -6.64 7.88
C HIS A 41 -1.09 -6.72 9.40
N GLY A 42 -0.43 -7.76 9.88
CA GLY A 42 -0.08 -7.91 11.31
C GLY A 42 0.64 -6.70 11.90
N ARG A 43 1.44 -5.99 11.09
CA ARG A 43 2.15 -4.76 11.48
C ARG A 43 1.24 -3.61 11.89
N VAL A 44 -0.02 -3.61 11.42
CA VAL A 44 -1.03 -2.61 11.80
C VAL A 44 -1.40 -2.74 13.27
N HIS A 45 -1.50 -3.97 13.77
CA HIS A 45 -1.86 -4.25 15.17
C HIS A 45 -0.72 -3.93 16.13
N ASP A 46 0.50 -4.24 15.73
CA ASP A 46 1.68 -4.05 16.60
C ASP A 46 2.31 -2.66 16.45
N LYS A 47 1.71 -1.79 15.60
CA LYS A 47 2.24 -0.45 15.23
C LYS A 47 3.71 -0.47 14.78
N ARG A 48 4.21 -1.62 14.30
CA ARG A 48 5.62 -1.80 13.91
C ARG A 48 5.91 -1.08 12.60
N LYS A 49 6.88 -0.17 12.63
CA LYS A 49 7.36 0.59 11.47
C LYS A 49 8.85 0.28 11.19
N PRO A 50 9.15 -0.88 10.59
CA PRO A 50 10.53 -1.33 10.43
C PRO A 50 11.33 -0.56 9.37
N TYR A 51 10.67 0.26 8.54
CA TYR A 51 11.33 0.99 7.46
C TYR A 51 11.50 2.45 7.88
N ILE A 52 12.71 2.82 8.28
CA ILE A 52 13.05 4.14 8.79
C ILE A 52 13.65 4.97 7.65
N CYS A 53 13.29 6.26 7.59
CA CYS A 53 13.86 7.21 6.67
C CYS A 53 15.35 7.39 6.94
N LYS A 54 16.18 7.29 5.89
CA LYS A 54 17.64 7.44 6.01
C LYS A 54 18.09 8.88 6.30
N TYR A 55 17.21 9.86 6.12
CA TYR A 55 17.50 11.26 6.37
C TYR A 55 17.35 11.54 7.87
N ASP A 56 18.47 11.83 8.53
CA ASP A 56 18.59 11.91 10.00
C ASP A 56 17.60 12.92 10.61
N SER A 57 17.46 14.10 9.98
CA SER A 57 16.54 15.15 10.43
C SER A 57 15.05 14.81 10.25
N CYS A 58 14.71 13.72 9.56
CA CYS A 58 13.33 13.37 9.23
C CYS A 58 12.67 12.49 10.30
N GLY A 59 13.39 11.50 10.84
CA GLY A 59 12.89 10.57 11.86
C GLY A 59 11.65 9.73 11.49
N MET A 60 11.12 9.84 10.26
CA MET A 60 9.90 9.15 9.85
C MET A 60 10.11 7.65 9.64
N ALA A 61 9.14 6.86 10.07
CA ALA A 61 9.14 5.42 9.89
C ALA A 61 7.82 4.90 9.30
N PHE A 62 7.91 3.82 8.52
CA PHE A 62 6.82 3.27 7.72
C PHE A 62 6.64 1.77 7.97
N THR A 63 5.42 1.29 7.79
CA THR A 63 5.05 -0.14 7.92
C THR A 63 5.40 -0.97 6.68
N GLN A 64 5.63 -0.30 5.53
CA GLN A 64 5.92 -0.92 4.23
C GLN A 64 7.08 -0.19 3.53
N ALA A 65 7.96 -0.95 2.86
CA ALA A 65 9.12 -0.42 2.14
C ALA A 65 8.74 0.51 0.99
N SER A 66 7.67 0.18 0.25
CA SER A 66 7.15 1.01 -0.84
C SER A 66 6.72 2.41 -0.37
N ASN A 67 6.20 2.50 0.86
CA ASN A 67 5.83 3.79 1.46
C ASN A 67 7.07 4.60 1.83
N LEU A 68 8.12 3.97 2.35
CA LEU A 68 9.41 4.63 2.59
C LEU A 68 10.02 5.16 1.29
N ILE A 69 10.13 4.32 0.25
CA ILE A 69 10.70 4.73 -1.05
C ILE A 69 9.93 5.91 -1.64
N ARG A 70 8.59 5.89 -1.55
CA ARG A 70 7.77 7.03 -1.99
C ARG A 70 8.02 8.27 -1.14
N HIS A 71 8.19 8.13 0.16
CA HIS A 71 8.49 9.26 1.05
C HIS A 71 9.88 9.86 0.75
N GLU A 72 10.90 9.05 0.49
CA GLU A 72 12.26 9.55 0.15
C GLU A 72 12.30 10.41 -1.12
N ARG A 73 11.29 10.31 -1.99
CA ARG A 73 11.13 11.20 -3.14
C ARG A 73 10.91 12.66 -2.75
N ILE A 74 10.41 12.92 -1.54
CA ILE A 74 10.23 14.27 -1.01
C ILE A 74 11.59 14.91 -0.74
N HIS A 75 12.53 14.16 -0.16
CA HIS A 75 13.89 14.64 0.12
C HIS A 75 14.73 14.83 -1.13
N THR A 76 14.57 13.93 -2.11
CA THR A 76 15.33 13.99 -3.37
C THR A 76 14.69 14.89 -4.43
N GLY A 77 13.43 15.31 -4.23
CA GLY A 77 12.65 16.03 -5.24
C GLY A 77 12.30 15.22 -6.48
N ILE A 78 12.57 13.91 -6.51
CA ILE A 78 12.35 13.06 -7.69
C ILE A 78 10.84 12.88 -7.92
N LYS A 79 10.38 13.25 -9.13
CA LYS A 79 8.99 13.14 -9.55
C LYS A 79 8.90 12.31 -10.83
N PRO A 80 8.89 10.96 -10.75
CA PRO A 80 9.04 10.11 -11.91
C PRO A 80 7.77 10.02 -12.77
N TYR A 81 6.64 10.52 -12.28
CA TYR A 81 5.36 10.45 -12.99
C TYR A 81 5.04 11.79 -13.63
N LYS A 82 5.37 11.95 -14.91
CA LYS A 82 5.06 13.14 -15.69
C LYS A 82 3.63 13.08 -16.23
N CYS A 83 2.92 14.21 -16.24
CA CYS A 83 1.68 14.36 -16.99
C CYS A 83 1.99 14.46 -18.49
N ASP A 84 1.15 13.82 -19.30
CA ASP A 84 1.22 13.82 -20.77
C ASP A 84 0.58 15.06 -21.39
N ARG A 85 -0.26 15.80 -20.64
CA ARG A 85 -0.98 16.99 -21.10
C ARG A 85 -0.39 18.31 -20.61
N CYS A 86 0.48 18.28 -19.61
CA CYS A 86 1.14 19.48 -19.08
C CYS A 86 2.50 19.13 -18.44
N ASP A 87 3.31 20.12 -18.09
CA ASP A 87 4.65 19.89 -17.53
C ASP A 87 4.68 19.52 -16.04
N LYS A 88 3.52 19.27 -15.43
CA LYS A 88 3.44 18.83 -14.04
C LYS A 88 3.95 17.40 -13.89
N SER A 89 4.85 17.20 -12.93
CA SER A 89 5.35 15.89 -12.52
C SER A 89 4.98 15.60 -11.08
N PHE A 90 4.83 14.31 -10.74
CA PHE A 90 4.35 13.85 -9.43
C PHE A 90 5.27 12.78 -8.84
N ALA A 91 5.32 12.71 -7.51
CA ALA A 91 6.12 11.72 -6.76
C ALA A 91 5.43 10.34 -6.67
N SER A 92 4.13 10.24 -6.96
CA SER A 92 3.37 8.98 -6.95
C SER A 92 2.38 8.88 -8.12
N SER A 93 2.12 7.65 -8.57
CA SER A 93 1.17 7.38 -9.64
C SER A 93 -0.28 7.72 -9.26
N SER A 94 -0.64 7.53 -7.98
CA SER A 94 -1.95 7.91 -7.47
C SER A 94 -2.20 9.41 -7.56
N ASN A 95 -1.18 10.23 -7.26
CA ASN A 95 -1.27 11.69 -7.41
C ASN A 95 -1.39 12.09 -8.89
N LEU A 96 -0.63 11.45 -9.79
CA LEU A 96 -0.78 11.69 -11.24
C LEU A 96 -2.19 11.31 -11.72
N LYS A 97 -2.73 10.17 -11.27
CA LYS A 97 -4.08 9.72 -11.64
C LYS A 97 -5.11 10.78 -11.23
N GLN A 98 -5.08 11.21 -9.97
CA GLN A 98 -5.97 12.26 -9.47
C GLN A 98 -5.83 13.56 -10.27
N HIS A 99 -4.60 13.94 -10.61
CA HIS A 99 -4.36 15.12 -11.45
C HIS A 99 -4.95 14.98 -12.85
N LYS A 100 -4.87 13.78 -13.46
CA LYS A 100 -5.43 13.53 -14.79
C LYS A 100 -6.95 13.69 -14.85
N GLU A 101 -7.67 13.53 -13.74
CA GLU A 101 -9.11 13.78 -13.68
C GLU A 101 -9.45 15.26 -13.93
N ILE A 102 -8.56 16.20 -13.57
CA ILE A 102 -8.74 17.65 -13.84
C ILE A 102 -8.77 17.92 -15.35
N HIS A 103 -7.91 17.23 -16.10
CA HIS A 103 -7.89 17.34 -17.56
C HIS A 103 -9.11 16.70 -18.23
N GLN A 104 -9.86 15.84 -17.53
CA GLN A 104 -11.13 15.30 -18.05
C GLN A 104 -12.26 16.32 -17.89
N SER A 105 -12.25 17.11 -16.81
CA SER A 105 -13.21 18.21 -16.63
C SER A 105 -13.02 19.38 -17.61
N GLU A 106 -11.83 19.57 -18.17
CA GLU A 106 -11.58 20.59 -19.20
C GLU A 106 -12.15 20.21 -20.59
N VAL A 107 -12.41 18.93 -20.84
CA VAL A 107 -12.90 18.41 -22.14
C VAL A 107 -14.44 18.36 -22.19
N GLY A 108 -15.12 18.68 -21.08
CA GLY A 108 -16.59 18.62 -20.96
C GLY A 108 -17.32 19.97 -21.02
N SER A 109 -16.64 21.06 -21.40
CA SER A 109 -17.24 22.40 -21.50
C SER A 109 -17.25 22.91 -22.95
N ILE A 110 -17.90 22.18 -23.84
CA ILE A 110 -18.38 22.66 -25.14
C ILE A 110 -19.87 22.35 -25.23
#